data_AF-A0A4R7ZUK8-F1
#
_entry.id   AF-A0A4R7ZUK8-F1
#
_cell.length_a   1.000
_cell.length_b   1.000
_cell.length_c   1.000
_cell.angle_alpha   90.00
_cell.angle_beta   90.00
_cell.angle_gamma   90.00
#
_symmetry.space_group_name_H-M   'P 1'
#
loop_
_entity.id
_entity.type
_entity.pdbx_description
1 polymer ?
#
loop_
_entity_poly.entity_id
_entity_poly.type
_entity_poly.pdbx_seq_one_letter_code
_entity_poly.pdbx_strand_id
1 'polypeptide(L)'
;MKHPKGTERSSKRDRRPMKAPAGEVRRQHAAVPPYAGPVKGDPVRPDPTRSAKAAYDRTAAVPAQQVDSWPDQQAAQTGGRREQYVRLRMRVRGDRLTVVDSHLVDGPLAQSTTFHGADAYEVTYHDRLLHAGTVADPNTQRSFPSPEGPEELRGHNVTPREIYEFTARVPASDVTEQTRGGIHVRLHRIDEPTASDHLGAAPLGTQFEGRLTQVAELVGLPESTLPESIESRGGRTGTGR
;
A
#
# COMPACT_ATOMS: atom_id res chain seq x y z
N MET A 1 -65.38 -7.82 -50.55
CA MET A 1 -66.04 -8.57 -49.47
C MET A 1 -65.07 -9.57 -48.86
N LYS A 2 -64.61 -9.34 -47.64
CA LYS A 2 -64.52 -10.29 -46.51
C LYS A 2 -63.65 -9.67 -45.41
N HIS A 3 -64.28 -9.58 -44.23
CA HIS A 3 -63.80 -8.97 -42.99
C HIS A 3 -62.60 -9.72 -42.38
N PRO A 4 -61.85 -9.05 -41.47
CA PRO A 4 -60.67 -9.59 -40.81
C PRO A 4 -61.04 -10.58 -39.69
N LYS A 5 -60.16 -11.56 -39.42
CA LYS A 5 -60.19 -12.35 -38.19
C LYS A 5 -59.05 -11.89 -37.30
N GLY A 6 -59.43 -11.31 -36.16
CA GLY A 6 -58.53 -11.02 -35.06
C GLY A 6 -58.05 -12.30 -34.38
N THR A 7 -56.83 -12.21 -33.84
CA THR A 7 -56.35 -13.12 -32.80
C THR A 7 -55.86 -12.28 -31.64
N GLU A 8 -56.68 -12.37 -30.59
CA GLU A 8 -56.45 -11.93 -29.23
C GLU A 8 -55.39 -12.80 -28.53
N ARG A 9 -54.74 -12.18 -27.53
CA ARG A 9 -54.09 -12.77 -26.34
C ARG A 9 -52.73 -13.46 -26.52
N SER A 10 -51.71 -12.86 -25.88
CA SER A 10 -51.19 -13.38 -24.60
C SER A 10 -50.06 -12.49 -24.09
N SER A 11 -50.39 -11.52 -23.26
CA SER A 11 -49.41 -10.78 -22.47
C SER A 11 -48.98 -11.63 -21.26
N LYS A 12 -48.04 -12.55 -21.46
CA LYS A 12 -47.30 -13.17 -20.34
C LYS A 12 -46.35 -12.12 -19.77
N ARG A 13 -46.81 -11.43 -18.72
CA ARG A 13 -45.95 -10.65 -17.82
C ARG A 13 -44.96 -11.60 -17.15
N ASP A 14 -43.69 -11.47 -17.51
CA ASP A 14 -42.57 -12.03 -16.76
C ASP A 14 -42.60 -11.52 -15.33
N ARG A 15 -43.09 -12.37 -14.42
CA ARG A 15 -42.94 -12.18 -12.98
C ARG A 15 -41.48 -12.48 -12.64
N ARG A 16 -40.66 -11.43 -12.52
CA ARG A 16 -39.35 -11.51 -11.89
C ARG A 16 -39.50 -12.14 -10.49
N PRO A 17 -38.68 -13.12 -10.11
CA PRO A 17 -38.68 -13.64 -8.75
C PRO A 17 -38.25 -12.52 -7.80
N MET A 18 -39.15 -12.09 -6.91
CA MET A 18 -38.82 -11.18 -5.83
C MET A 18 -37.90 -11.91 -4.85
N LYS A 19 -36.70 -11.36 -4.68
CA LYS A 19 -35.74 -11.77 -3.65
C LYS A 19 -36.43 -11.60 -2.29
N ALA A 20 -36.42 -12.66 -1.47
CA ALA A 20 -36.98 -12.61 -0.12
C ALA A 20 -36.36 -11.45 0.69
N PRO A 21 -37.14 -10.74 1.53
CA PRO A 21 -36.59 -9.71 2.39
C PRO A 21 -35.52 -10.33 3.30
N ALA A 22 -34.34 -9.71 3.29
CA ALA A 22 -33.25 -10.11 4.16
C ALA A 22 -33.74 -10.11 5.61
N GLY A 23 -33.72 -11.30 6.21
CA GLY A 23 -34.00 -11.45 7.63
C GLY A 23 -33.10 -10.50 8.41
N GLU A 24 -33.73 -9.75 9.30
CA GLU A 24 -33.08 -8.81 10.21
C GLU A 24 -32.08 -9.61 11.06
N VAL A 25 -30.80 -9.60 10.64
CA VAL A 25 -29.71 -10.17 11.42
C VAL A 25 -29.51 -9.23 12.60
N ARG A 26 -30.29 -9.47 13.65
CA ARG A 26 -30.16 -8.86 14.96
C ARG A 26 -28.77 -9.25 15.46
N ARG A 27 -27.79 -8.38 15.23
CA ARG A 27 -26.45 -8.49 15.81
C ARG A 27 -26.63 -8.49 17.31
N GLN A 28 -26.64 -9.68 17.91
CA GLN A 28 -26.40 -9.83 19.33
C GLN A 28 -24.96 -9.36 19.54
N HIS A 29 -24.79 -8.08 19.86
CA HIS A 29 -23.57 -7.61 20.48
C HIS A 29 -23.48 -8.37 21.80
N ALA A 30 -22.69 -9.44 21.83
CA ALA A 30 -22.25 -10.02 23.09
C ALA A 30 -21.67 -8.86 23.90
N ALA A 31 -22.25 -8.60 25.06
CA ALA A 31 -21.76 -7.56 25.96
C ALA A 31 -20.32 -7.91 26.30
N VAL A 32 -19.38 -7.16 25.74
CA VAL A 32 -17.96 -7.26 26.09
C VAL A 32 -17.89 -6.85 27.57
N PRO A 33 -17.47 -7.75 28.49
CA PRO A 33 -17.29 -7.38 29.88
C PRO A 33 -16.31 -6.19 29.93
N PRO A 34 -16.59 -5.12 30.69
CA PRO A 34 -15.66 -4.02 30.81
C PRO A 34 -14.36 -4.54 31.42
N TYR A 35 -13.30 -4.60 30.61
CA TYR A 35 -11.96 -4.92 31.07
C TYR A 35 -11.47 -3.76 31.94
N ALA A 36 -11.53 -3.95 33.27
CA ALA A 36 -10.86 -3.08 34.22
C ALA A 36 -9.36 -3.34 34.10
N GLY A 37 -8.70 -2.57 33.24
CA GLY A 37 -7.24 -2.56 33.18
C GLY A 37 -6.63 -2.18 34.54
N PRO A 38 -5.35 -2.50 34.76
CA PRO A 38 -4.67 -2.22 36.02
C PRO A 38 -4.74 -0.72 36.36
N VAL A 39 -5.25 -0.41 37.55
CA VAL A 39 -5.41 0.95 38.03
C VAL A 39 -4.06 1.43 38.56
N LYS A 40 -3.68 2.65 38.19
CA LYS A 40 -2.43 3.28 38.63
C LYS A 40 -2.42 3.38 40.16
N GLY A 41 -1.75 2.45 40.83
CA GLY A 41 -1.69 2.37 42.30
C GLY A 41 -1.68 0.96 42.88
N ASP A 42 -1.94 -0.08 42.08
CA ASP A 42 -1.86 -1.45 42.59
C ASP A 42 -0.42 -1.81 43.01
N PRO A 43 -0.22 -2.35 44.23
CA PRO A 43 1.09 -2.79 44.69
C PRO A 43 1.53 -3.98 43.83
N VAL A 44 2.48 -3.72 42.94
CA VAL A 44 3.15 -4.75 42.15
C VAL A 44 3.76 -5.76 43.13
N ARG A 45 3.20 -6.96 43.20
CA ARG A 45 3.83 -8.07 43.92
C ARG A 45 5.18 -8.34 43.24
N PRO A 46 6.30 -8.29 43.97
CA PRO A 46 7.61 -8.59 43.39
C PRO A 46 7.62 -10.05 42.95
N ASP A 47 7.86 -10.27 41.67
CA ASP A 47 8.06 -11.59 41.09
C ASP A 47 9.38 -12.18 41.64
N PRO A 48 9.34 -13.28 42.41
CA PRO A 48 10.52 -13.86 43.04
C PRO A 48 11.48 -14.51 42.04
N THR A 49 11.12 -14.62 40.75
CA THR A 49 11.98 -15.18 39.70
C THR A 49 12.82 -14.12 38.98
N ARG A 50 12.57 -12.83 39.23
CA ARG A 50 13.29 -11.74 38.59
C ARG A 50 14.54 -11.41 39.39
N SER A 51 15.64 -12.11 39.10
CA SER A 51 16.96 -11.77 39.59
C SER A 51 17.26 -10.30 39.27
N ALA A 52 17.46 -9.50 40.32
CA ALA A 52 17.84 -8.10 40.20
C ALA A 52 19.16 -8.03 39.42
N LYS A 53 19.14 -7.44 38.22
CA LYS A 53 20.38 -7.12 37.50
C LYS A 53 21.24 -6.24 38.40
N ALA A 54 22.50 -6.62 38.55
CA ALA A 54 23.48 -5.84 39.31
C ALA A 54 23.49 -4.39 38.81
N ALA A 55 23.58 -3.45 39.76
CA ALA A 55 23.70 -2.04 39.45
C ALA A 55 24.92 -1.80 38.56
N TYR A 56 24.73 -1.01 37.50
CA TYR A 56 25.76 -0.66 36.54
C TYR A 56 26.93 0.04 37.23
N ASP A 57 28.08 -0.62 37.28
CA ASP A 57 29.32 -0.05 37.80
C ASP A 57 29.94 0.86 36.76
N ARG A 58 29.87 2.17 37.02
CA ARG A 58 30.38 3.23 36.14
C ARG A 58 31.91 3.24 36.03
N THR A 59 32.61 2.55 36.92
CA THR A 59 34.09 2.51 36.96
C THR A 59 34.70 1.33 36.20
N ALA A 60 33.88 0.31 35.87
CA ALA A 60 34.29 -0.84 35.05
C ALA A 60 34.09 -0.62 33.54
N ALA A 61 33.62 0.56 33.12
CA ALA A 61 33.45 0.90 31.71
C ALA A 61 34.82 1.17 31.07
N VAL A 62 35.30 0.19 30.30
CA VAL A 62 36.44 0.33 29.38
C VAL A 62 36.20 1.57 28.51
N PRO A 63 37.19 2.46 28.32
CA PRO A 63 37.01 3.62 27.45
C PRO A 63 36.62 3.11 26.07
N ALA A 64 35.42 3.50 25.63
CA ALA A 64 34.97 3.25 24.27
C ALA A 64 36.03 3.83 23.34
N GLN A 65 36.73 2.96 22.61
CA GLN A 65 37.44 3.37 21.40
C GLN A 65 36.45 4.19 20.59
N GLN A 66 36.82 5.44 20.30
CA GLN A 66 36.10 6.29 19.36
C GLN A 66 35.88 5.44 18.11
N VAL A 67 34.64 4.97 17.96
CA VAL A 67 34.18 4.44 16.69
C VAL A 67 34.26 5.64 15.78
N ASP A 68 35.19 5.58 14.82
CA ASP A 68 35.27 6.52 13.72
C ASP A 68 33.86 6.85 13.27
N SER A 69 33.55 8.14 13.31
CA SER A 69 32.29 8.70 12.83
C SER A 69 31.90 7.99 11.56
N TRP A 70 30.79 7.24 11.62
CA TRP A 70 30.09 6.84 10.41
C TRP A 70 29.95 8.11 9.57
N PRO A 71 30.39 8.13 8.30
CA PRO A 71 30.29 9.33 7.50
C PRO A 71 28.82 9.73 7.52
N ASP A 72 28.54 10.91 8.09
CA ASP A 72 27.23 11.53 7.99
C ASP A 72 26.84 11.42 6.51
N GLN A 73 25.70 10.79 6.22
CA GLN A 73 25.08 10.86 4.91
C GLN A 73 24.72 12.33 4.69
N GLN A 74 25.70 13.11 4.23
CA GLN A 74 25.47 14.44 3.73
C GLN A 74 24.58 14.26 2.52
N ALA A 75 23.28 14.56 2.69
CA ALA A 75 22.40 14.79 1.59
C ALA A 75 23.12 15.75 0.65
N ALA A 76 23.39 15.31 -0.58
CA ALA A 76 24.03 16.15 -1.57
C ALA A 76 23.15 17.40 -1.76
N GLN A 77 23.52 18.50 -1.11
CA GLN A 77 22.92 19.80 -1.33
C GLN A 77 23.51 20.36 -2.63
N THR A 78 23.17 19.73 -3.74
CA THR A 78 23.26 20.37 -5.05
C THR A 78 22.20 21.47 -5.06
N GLY A 79 22.64 22.73 -5.04
CA GLY A 79 21.80 23.93 -5.15
C GLY A 79 21.11 24.07 -6.51
N GLY A 80 20.23 23.11 -6.83
CA GLY A 80 19.38 23.07 -8.01
C GLY A 80 17.91 22.98 -7.58
N ARG A 81 17.02 23.43 -8.48
CA ARG A 81 15.55 23.32 -8.46
C ARG A 81 15.01 22.37 -7.38
N ARG A 82 14.15 22.88 -6.47
CA ARG A 82 13.51 22.08 -5.41
C ARG A 82 12.98 20.77 -6.00
N GLU A 83 13.64 19.66 -5.68
CA GLU A 83 13.20 18.35 -6.11
C GLU A 83 11.92 17.99 -5.37
N GLN A 84 10.94 17.48 -6.10
CA GLN A 84 9.62 17.16 -5.58
C GLN A 84 9.07 15.93 -6.28
N TYR A 85 8.25 15.17 -5.57
CA TYR A 85 7.54 14.04 -6.13
C TYR A 85 6.11 13.95 -5.61
N VAL A 86 5.24 13.36 -6.41
CA VAL A 86 3.88 13.03 -6.02
C VAL A 86 3.88 11.61 -5.44
N ARG A 87 3.44 11.49 -4.19
CA ARG A 87 3.20 10.21 -3.52
C ARG A 87 1.74 9.81 -3.73
N LEU A 88 1.50 8.72 -4.44
CA LEU A 88 0.18 8.18 -4.75
C LEU A 88 -0.14 7.02 -3.80
N ARG A 89 -1.29 7.08 -3.13
CA ARG A 89 -1.85 5.93 -2.40
C ARG A 89 -2.72 5.14 -3.36
N MET A 90 -2.24 3.98 -3.77
CA MET A 90 -2.87 3.11 -4.77
C MET A 90 -3.72 2.06 -4.06
N ARG A 91 -4.91 1.77 -4.55
CA ARG A 91 -5.72 0.61 -4.16
C ARG A 91 -5.80 -0.38 -5.30
N VAL A 92 -5.52 -1.63 -4.96
CA VAL A 92 -5.63 -2.80 -5.84
C VAL A 92 -6.93 -3.51 -5.54
N ARG A 93 -7.65 -3.89 -6.60
CA ARG A 93 -8.81 -4.78 -6.51
C ARG A 93 -8.86 -5.65 -7.77
N GLY A 94 -8.45 -6.91 -7.63
CA GLY A 94 -8.24 -7.79 -8.79
C GLY A 94 -7.14 -7.23 -9.70
N ASP A 95 -7.46 -7.04 -10.97
CA ASP A 95 -6.58 -6.50 -12.01
C ASP A 95 -6.60 -4.96 -12.11
N ARG A 96 -7.37 -4.29 -11.23
CA ARG A 96 -7.60 -2.85 -11.30
C ARG A 96 -6.83 -2.09 -10.24
N LEU A 97 -6.14 -1.03 -10.69
CA LEU A 97 -5.56 0.00 -9.83
C LEU A 97 -6.43 1.26 -9.78
N THR A 98 -6.51 1.88 -8.61
CA THR A 98 -7.17 3.18 -8.41
C THR A 98 -6.34 4.07 -7.49
N VAL A 99 -6.30 5.37 -7.77
CA VAL A 99 -5.69 6.34 -6.85
C VAL A 99 -6.70 6.65 -5.75
N VAL A 100 -6.35 6.36 -4.49
CA VAL A 100 -7.15 6.69 -3.30
C VAL A 100 -6.83 8.10 -2.82
N ASP A 101 -5.56 8.46 -2.86
CA ASP A 101 -5.06 9.73 -2.34
C ASP A 101 -3.74 10.11 -3.03
N SER A 102 -3.38 11.39 -2.99
CA SER A 102 -2.09 11.86 -3.49
C SER A 102 -1.57 13.06 -2.71
N HIS A 103 -0.26 13.05 -2.44
CA HIS A 103 0.44 14.06 -1.67
C HIS A 103 1.66 14.58 -2.45
N LEU A 104 1.94 15.87 -2.34
CA LEU A 104 3.14 16.48 -2.91
C LEU A 104 4.23 16.45 -1.84
N VAL A 105 5.39 15.88 -2.16
CA VAL A 105 6.49 15.71 -1.21
C VAL A 105 7.70 16.46 -1.70
N ASP A 106 8.31 17.23 -0.81
CA ASP A 106 9.59 17.90 -1.05
C ASP A 106 10.75 16.93 -0.79
N GLY A 107 11.70 16.90 -1.70
CA GLY A 107 12.93 16.12 -1.59
C GLY A 107 13.21 15.22 -2.80
N PRO A 108 14.40 14.59 -2.82
CA PRO A 108 14.82 13.71 -3.90
C PRO A 108 13.94 12.47 -4.01
N LEU A 109 13.73 12.02 -5.24
CA LEU A 109 13.09 10.74 -5.52
C LEU A 109 14.15 9.66 -5.76
N ALA A 110 14.38 8.81 -4.75
CA ALA A 110 15.27 7.66 -4.89
C ALA A 110 14.63 6.56 -5.76
N GLN A 111 15.42 6.03 -6.68
CA GLN A 111 15.05 4.89 -7.52
C GLN A 111 15.47 3.58 -6.84
N SER A 112 14.56 2.61 -6.72
CA SER A 112 14.91 1.27 -6.25
C SER A 112 15.57 0.49 -7.39
N THR A 113 16.70 -0.16 -7.13
CA THR A 113 17.39 -1.04 -8.10
C THR A 113 17.32 -2.52 -7.72
N THR A 114 16.81 -2.82 -6.53
CA THR A 114 16.63 -4.17 -6.00
C THR A 114 15.15 -4.45 -5.80
N PHE A 115 14.64 -5.49 -6.44
CA PHE A 115 13.25 -5.92 -6.36
C PHE A 115 13.14 -7.26 -5.63
N HIS A 116 12.76 -7.16 -4.37
CA HIS A 116 12.51 -8.27 -3.45
C HIS A 116 11.08 -8.17 -2.90
N GLY A 117 10.56 -9.30 -2.41
CA GLY A 117 9.19 -9.41 -1.90
C GLY A 117 8.25 -10.00 -2.95
N ALA A 118 6.94 -9.83 -2.73
CA ALA A 118 5.91 -10.41 -3.59
C ALA A 118 5.63 -9.57 -4.84
N ASP A 119 5.66 -8.24 -4.73
CA ASP A 119 5.23 -7.34 -5.79
C ASP A 119 6.20 -6.15 -5.96
N ALA A 120 6.26 -5.61 -7.18
CA ALA A 120 6.94 -4.37 -7.54
C ALA A 120 5.98 -3.47 -8.32
N TYR A 121 6.15 -2.15 -8.23
CA TYR A 121 5.45 -1.23 -9.11
C TYR A 121 6.43 -0.47 -10.00
N GLU A 122 5.92 -0.02 -11.13
CA GLU A 122 6.57 0.95 -11.98
C GLU A 122 5.62 2.08 -12.35
N VAL A 123 6.21 3.22 -12.66
CA VAL A 123 5.55 4.38 -13.22
C VAL A 123 6.26 4.74 -14.50
N THR A 124 5.51 4.83 -15.58
CA THR A 124 6.04 5.13 -16.92
C THR A 124 5.27 6.28 -17.55
N TYR A 125 5.92 7.04 -18.43
CA TYR A 125 5.26 7.93 -19.38
C TYR A 125 5.56 7.41 -20.79
N HIS A 126 4.52 6.91 -21.46
CA HIS A 126 4.70 5.99 -22.59
C HIS A 126 5.63 4.83 -22.22
N ASP A 127 6.71 4.61 -22.98
CA ASP A 127 7.68 3.54 -22.74
C ASP A 127 8.88 3.99 -21.88
N ARG A 128 8.83 5.19 -21.30
CA ARG A 128 9.91 5.72 -20.46
C ARG A 128 9.59 5.51 -18.98
N LEU A 129 10.43 4.76 -18.28
CA LEU A 129 10.41 4.59 -16.83
C LEU A 129 10.69 5.93 -16.14
N LEU A 130 9.74 6.35 -15.30
CA LEU A 130 9.85 7.52 -14.43
C LEU A 130 10.27 7.13 -13.02
N HIS A 131 9.72 6.03 -12.50
CA HIS A 131 10.02 5.53 -11.16
C HIS A 131 9.69 4.04 -11.04
N ALA A 132 10.36 3.34 -10.12
CA ALA A 132 10.01 2.00 -9.73
C ALA A 132 10.35 1.74 -8.26
N GLY A 133 9.59 0.84 -7.63
CA GLY A 133 9.80 0.45 -6.24
C GLY A 133 9.23 -0.92 -5.90
N THR A 134 9.71 -1.50 -4.81
CA THR A 134 9.14 -2.72 -4.23
C THR A 134 7.88 -2.41 -3.42
N VAL A 135 6.97 -3.38 -3.36
CA VAL A 135 5.81 -3.34 -2.49
C VAL A 135 5.94 -4.47 -1.47
N ALA A 136 6.04 -4.10 -0.19
CA ALA A 136 6.19 -5.05 0.90
C ALA A 136 4.85 -5.77 1.19
N ASP A 137 4.79 -7.06 0.86
CA ASP A 137 3.74 -8.05 1.17
C ASP A 137 2.31 -7.48 1.34
N PRO A 138 1.79 -6.70 0.39
CA PRO A 138 0.57 -5.94 0.63
C PRO A 138 -0.68 -6.83 0.63
N ASN A 139 -0.55 -8.02 0.06
CA ASN A 139 -1.63 -8.95 -0.23
C ASN A 139 -1.83 -10.01 0.86
N THR A 140 -1.13 -9.97 1.99
CA THR A 140 -1.32 -10.96 3.06
C THR A 140 -1.88 -10.35 4.34
N GLN A 141 -2.82 -11.06 4.95
CA GLN A 141 -3.28 -10.79 6.30
C GLN A 141 -2.79 -11.89 7.22
N ARG A 142 -2.00 -11.50 8.22
CA ARG A 142 -1.55 -12.40 9.29
C ARG A 142 -2.48 -12.26 10.48
N SER A 143 -3.08 -13.36 10.94
CA SER A 143 -3.80 -13.37 12.21
C SER A 143 -2.99 -14.07 13.30
N PHE A 144 -3.25 -13.68 14.55
CA PHE A 144 -2.68 -14.36 15.70
C PHE A 144 -3.34 -15.73 15.89
N PRO A 145 -2.58 -16.73 16.39
CA PRO A 145 -3.16 -17.99 16.83
C PRO A 145 -4.24 -17.75 17.89
N SER A 146 -5.34 -18.47 17.78
CA SER A 146 -6.42 -18.55 18.76
C SER A 146 -6.46 -19.97 19.32
N PRO A 147 -5.82 -20.23 20.48
CA PRO A 147 -5.73 -21.58 21.04
C PRO A 147 -7.09 -22.21 21.32
N GLU A 148 -8.07 -21.39 21.71
CA GLU A 148 -9.46 -21.79 21.98
C GLU A 148 -10.36 -21.69 20.74
N GLY A 149 -9.82 -21.27 19.59
CA GLY A 149 -10.56 -21.14 18.34
C GLY A 149 -10.79 -22.47 17.60
N PRO A 150 -11.52 -22.40 16.46
CA PRO A 150 -11.57 -23.49 15.48
C PRO A 150 -10.16 -23.99 15.13
N GLU A 151 -10.04 -25.26 14.73
CA GLU A 151 -8.74 -25.90 14.45
C GLU A 151 -7.88 -25.09 13.48
N GLU A 152 -8.50 -24.53 12.43
CA GLU A 152 -7.87 -23.65 11.45
C GLU A 152 -7.20 -22.42 12.10
N LEU A 153 -7.77 -21.89 13.17
CA LEU A 153 -7.29 -20.68 13.85
C LEU A 153 -6.28 -20.95 14.97
N ARG A 154 -5.97 -22.22 15.29
CA ARG A 154 -5.02 -22.55 16.36
C ARG A 154 -3.55 -22.27 16.01
N GLY A 155 -3.25 -22.03 14.73
CA GLY A 155 -1.92 -21.66 14.23
C GLY A 155 -1.84 -20.23 13.69
N HIS A 156 -0.65 -19.85 13.22
CA HIS A 156 -0.50 -18.62 12.44
C HIS A 156 -1.23 -18.78 11.11
N ASN A 157 -2.23 -17.93 10.86
CA ASN A 157 -2.93 -17.93 9.58
C ASN A 157 -2.45 -16.77 8.73
N VAL A 158 -2.13 -17.08 7.48
CA VAL A 158 -1.80 -16.12 6.45
C VAL A 158 -2.84 -16.27 5.36
N THR A 159 -3.66 -15.26 5.16
CA THR A 159 -4.72 -15.26 4.15
C THR A 159 -4.46 -14.20 3.09
N PRO A 160 -4.68 -14.52 1.79
CA PRO A 160 -4.57 -13.52 0.74
C PRO A 160 -5.68 -12.48 0.87
N ARG A 161 -5.37 -11.22 0.55
CA ARG A 161 -6.30 -10.09 0.50
C ARG A 161 -6.64 -9.79 -0.94
N GLU A 162 -7.93 -9.76 -1.25
CA GLU A 162 -8.44 -9.34 -2.56
C GLU A 162 -8.34 -7.83 -2.80
N ILE A 163 -8.30 -7.06 -1.71
CA ILE A 163 -8.21 -5.60 -1.73
C ILE A 163 -7.08 -5.18 -0.79
N TYR A 164 -6.13 -4.44 -1.32
CA TYR A 164 -5.01 -3.89 -0.56
C TYR A 164 -4.56 -2.57 -1.15
N GLU A 165 -3.67 -1.90 -0.42
CA GLU A 165 -3.16 -0.58 -0.81
C GLU A 165 -1.64 -0.55 -0.75
N PHE A 166 -1.04 0.21 -1.65
CA PHE A 166 0.40 0.47 -1.66
C PHE A 166 0.69 1.91 -2.03
N THR A 167 1.95 2.32 -1.93
CA THR A 167 2.39 3.67 -2.29
C THR A 167 3.22 3.62 -3.57
N ALA A 168 2.78 4.36 -4.60
CA ALA A 168 3.59 4.66 -5.77
C ALA A 168 4.15 6.09 -5.67
N ARG A 169 5.28 6.36 -6.34
CA ARG A 169 5.89 7.69 -6.40
C ARG A 169 6.11 8.09 -7.85
N VAL A 170 5.91 9.37 -8.14
CA VAL A 170 6.10 9.93 -9.50
C VAL A 170 6.84 11.25 -9.37
N PRO A 171 7.87 11.55 -10.19
CA PRO A 171 8.48 12.87 -10.20
C PRO A 171 7.42 13.95 -10.46
N ALA A 172 7.37 15.00 -9.62
CA ALA A 172 6.34 16.03 -9.75
C ALA A 172 6.49 16.84 -11.05
N SER A 173 7.74 16.97 -11.55
CA SER A 173 8.05 17.61 -12.82
C SER A 173 7.38 16.96 -14.03
N ASP A 174 7.07 15.66 -13.93
CA ASP A 174 6.49 14.88 -15.01
C ASP A 174 4.97 14.75 -14.89
N VAL A 175 4.34 15.24 -13.80
CA VAL A 175 2.88 15.22 -13.61
C VAL A 175 2.31 16.60 -13.97
N THR A 176 1.94 16.79 -15.23
CA THR A 176 1.31 18.01 -15.74
C THR A 176 -0.02 17.70 -16.43
N GLU A 177 -0.81 18.72 -16.76
CA GLU A 177 -2.06 18.54 -17.52
C GLU A 177 -1.85 17.81 -18.85
N GLN A 178 -0.72 18.04 -19.51
CA GLN A 178 -0.40 17.44 -20.80
C GLN A 178 0.07 15.99 -20.66
N THR A 179 0.81 15.67 -19.59
CA THR A 179 1.44 14.35 -19.44
C THR A 179 0.60 13.38 -18.64
N ARG A 180 -0.27 13.85 -17.73
CA ARG A 180 -1.00 12.99 -16.78
C ARG A 180 -1.80 11.88 -17.47
N GLY A 181 -2.37 12.15 -18.64
CA GLY A 181 -3.15 11.18 -19.40
C GLY A 181 -2.32 10.02 -19.97
N GLY A 182 -1.02 10.24 -20.18
CA GLY A 182 -0.08 9.25 -20.71
C GLY A 182 0.81 8.59 -19.66
N ILE A 183 0.61 8.87 -18.36
CA ILE A 183 1.32 8.21 -17.28
C ILE A 183 0.62 6.89 -16.94
N HIS A 184 1.39 5.80 -16.91
CA HIS A 184 0.91 4.48 -16.52
C HIS A 184 1.54 4.08 -15.20
N VAL A 185 0.74 3.50 -14.30
CA VAL A 185 1.23 2.81 -13.10
C VAL A 185 0.93 1.34 -13.29
N ARG A 186 1.95 0.49 -13.26
CA ARG A 186 1.80 -0.97 -13.35
C ARG A 186 2.26 -1.61 -12.05
N LEU A 187 1.51 -2.62 -11.64
CA LEU A 187 1.89 -3.51 -10.55
C LEU A 187 2.29 -4.84 -11.16
N HIS A 188 3.42 -5.35 -10.73
CA HIS A 188 4.03 -6.59 -11.16
C HIS A 188 4.17 -7.53 -9.97
N ARG A 189 3.87 -8.81 -10.15
CA ARG A 189 4.29 -9.88 -9.27
C ARG A 189 5.74 -10.21 -9.59
N ILE A 190 6.54 -10.38 -8.55
CA ILE A 190 7.93 -10.83 -8.65
C ILE A 190 7.92 -12.35 -8.59
N ASP A 191 8.23 -13.00 -9.70
CA ASP A 191 8.28 -14.46 -9.77
C ASP A 191 9.63 -14.97 -9.22
N GLU A 192 10.71 -14.22 -9.48
CA GLU A 192 12.06 -14.47 -8.95
C GLU A 192 12.68 -13.15 -8.45
N PRO A 193 13.30 -13.11 -7.25
CA PRO A 193 14.00 -11.92 -6.77
C PRO A 193 15.05 -11.45 -7.79
N THR A 194 15.05 -10.15 -8.08
CA THR A 194 15.92 -9.58 -9.11
C THR A 194 16.56 -8.28 -8.64
N ALA A 195 17.78 -8.03 -9.08
CA ALA A 195 18.51 -6.82 -8.81
C ALA A 195 19.29 -6.40 -10.06
N SER A 196 19.49 -5.11 -10.21
CA SER A 196 20.40 -4.53 -11.20
C SER A 196 21.25 -3.49 -10.51
N ASP A 197 22.48 -3.26 -10.98
CA ASP A 197 23.27 -2.14 -10.49
C ASP A 197 22.56 -0.81 -10.81
N HIS A 198 21.97 -0.73 -12.01
CA HIS A 198 21.31 0.46 -12.53
C HIS A 198 20.01 0.09 -13.25
N LEU A 199 18.98 0.93 -13.12
CA LEU A 199 17.78 0.81 -13.95
C LEU A 199 17.91 1.70 -15.18
N GLY A 200 17.64 1.11 -16.35
CA GLY A 200 17.50 1.85 -17.59
C GLY A 200 16.16 2.58 -17.67
N ALA A 201 15.97 3.32 -18.76
CA ALA A 201 14.76 4.06 -19.04
C ALA A 201 13.61 3.20 -19.59
N ALA A 202 13.84 1.93 -19.91
CA ALA A 202 12.80 1.02 -20.41
C ALA A 202 11.87 0.56 -19.28
N PRO A 203 10.65 0.05 -19.56
CA PRO A 203 9.79 -0.55 -18.54
C PRO A 203 10.46 -1.77 -17.87
N LEU A 204 10.10 -2.03 -16.61
CA LEU A 204 10.61 -3.17 -15.83
C LEU A 204 10.33 -4.51 -16.51
N GLY A 205 9.15 -4.66 -17.11
CA GLY A 205 8.80 -5.89 -17.84
C GLY A 205 9.77 -6.19 -19.00
N THR A 206 10.33 -5.16 -19.63
CA THR A 206 11.37 -5.30 -20.66
C THR A 206 12.74 -5.56 -20.04
N GLN A 207 13.08 -4.88 -18.94
CA GLN A 207 14.38 -5.02 -18.28
C GLN A 207 14.56 -6.37 -17.56
N PHE A 208 13.46 -6.96 -17.07
CA PHE A 208 13.45 -8.21 -16.29
C PHE A 208 12.51 -9.23 -16.93
N GLU A 209 12.62 -9.40 -18.26
CA GLU A 209 11.80 -10.30 -19.05
C GLU A 209 11.70 -11.70 -18.43
N GLY A 210 10.47 -12.21 -18.29
CA GLY A 210 10.19 -13.54 -17.72
C GLY A 210 10.32 -13.65 -16.19
N ARG A 211 10.71 -12.58 -15.47
CA ARG A 211 10.79 -12.57 -13.99
C ARG A 211 9.69 -11.77 -13.31
N LEU A 212 8.97 -10.97 -14.08
CA LEU A 212 7.89 -10.12 -13.62
C LEU A 212 6.62 -10.44 -14.40
N THR A 213 5.53 -10.65 -13.67
CA THR A 213 4.20 -10.85 -14.24
C THR A 213 3.33 -9.64 -13.90
N GLN A 214 2.86 -8.90 -14.91
CA GLN A 214 1.93 -7.78 -14.67
C GLN A 214 0.63 -8.30 -14.05
N VAL A 215 0.25 -7.73 -12.90
CA VAL A 215 -0.99 -8.10 -12.19
C VAL A 215 -2.09 -7.05 -12.31
N ALA A 216 -1.74 -5.77 -12.44
CA ALA A 216 -2.72 -4.69 -12.51
C ALA A 216 -2.12 -3.43 -13.16
N GLU A 217 -2.98 -2.59 -13.73
CA GLU A 217 -2.57 -1.36 -14.40
C GLU A 217 -3.55 -0.21 -14.13
N LEU A 218 -3.00 1.00 -14.03
CA LEU A 218 -3.70 2.27 -14.14
C LEU A 218 -3.15 3.01 -15.35
N VAL A 219 -4.03 3.39 -16.27
CA VAL A 219 -3.71 4.26 -17.41
C VAL A 219 -4.25 5.65 -17.14
N GLY A 220 -3.35 6.64 -17.15
CA GLY A 220 -3.67 8.03 -16.87
C GLY A 220 -3.85 8.29 -15.37
N LEU A 221 -3.27 9.40 -14.91
CA LEU A 221 -3.50 9.90 -13.56
C LEU A 221 -4.71 10.86 -13.54
N PRO A 222 -5.54 10.82 -12.46
CA PRO A 222 -6.66 11.74 -12.33
C PRO A 222 -6.16 13.17 -12.09
N GLU A 223 -6.97 14.17 -12.43
CA GLU A 223 -6.66 15.59 -12.21
C GLU A 223 -6.26 15.89 -10.75
N SER A 224 -6.84 15.17 -9.79
CA SER A 224 -6.48 15.30 -8.38
C SER A 224 -5.00 14.98 -8.07
N THR A 225 -4.22 14.37 -8.97
CA THR A 225 -2.77 14.14 -8.73
C THR A 225 -1.90 15.28 -9.21
N LEU A 226 -2.45 16.28 -9.89
CA LEU A 226 -1.70 17.44 -10.36
C LEU A 226 -1.14 18.23 -9.17
N PRO A 227 0.16 18.58 -9.15
CA PRO A 227 0.78 19.28 -8.03
C PRO A 227 -0.03 20.48 -7.52
N GLU A 228 -0.52 21.33 -8.42
CA GLU A 228 -1.38 22.48 -8.12
C GLU A 228 -2.69 22.10 -7.44
N SER A 229 -3.33 21.01 -7.89
CA SER A 229 -4.54 20.46 -7.27
C SER A 229 -4.26 19.78 -5.93
N ILE A 230 -3.03 19.29 -5.71
CA ILE A 230 -2.60 18.78 -4.40
C ILE A 230 -2.36 19.93 -3.43
N GLU A 231 -1.69 20.99 -3.89
CA GLU A 231 -1.41 22.16 -3.08
C GLU A 231 -2.70 22.90 -2.70
N SER A 232 -3.65 23.05 -3.62
CA SER A 232 -4.92 23.73 -3.36
C SER A 232 -5.73 23.07 -2.24
N ARG A 233 -5.62 21.75 -2.09
CA ARG A 233 -6.27 20.98 -1.00
C ARG A 233 -5.40 20.84 0.26
N GLY A 234 -4.22 21.43 0.30
CA GLY A 234 -3.29 21.34 1.43
C GLY A 234 -2.54 20.01 1.56
N GLY A 235 -2.46 19.20 0.49
CA GLY A 235 -1.83 17.87 0.49
C GLY A 235 -0.29 17.88 0.40
N ARG A 236 0.38 18.95 0.82
CA ARG A 236 1.84 19.06 0.74
C ARG A 236 2.49 18.54 2.03
N THR A 237 3.47 17.68 1.87
CA THR A 237 4.26 17.09 2.96
C THR A 237 5.72 17.50 2.75
N GLY A 238 6.17 18.53 3.45
CA GLY A 238 7.49 19.10 3.23
C GLY A 238 7.53 20.50 3.81
N THR A 239 8.50 20.74 4.69
CA THR A 239 8.67 21.93 5.54
C THR A 239 7.77 21.97 6.79
N GLY A 240 8.23 21.28 7.84
CA GLY A 240 8.15 21.91 9.16
C GLY A 240 8.93 23.23 9.06
N ARG A 241 8.22 24.34 9.24
CA ARG A 241 8.85 25.61 9.61
C ARG A 241 9.15 25.58 11.11
#